data_AF-H0HRZ3-F1
#
_entry.id   AF-H0HRZ3-F1
#
_cell.length_a   1.000
_cell.length_b   1.000
_cell.length_c   1.000
_cell.angle_alpha   90.00
_cell.angle_beta   90.00
_cell.angle_gamma   90.00
#
_symmetry.space_group_name_H-M   'P 1'
#
loop_
_entity.id
_entity.type
_entity.pdbx_description
1 polymer ?
#
loop_
_entity_poly.entity_id
_entity_poly.type
_entity_poly.pdbx_seq_one_letter_code
_entity_poly.pdbx_strand_id
1 'polypeptide(L)' 'MTETRDTLDELLSDPLIKLVMERDRVRPDDVRMLLERARRRANRKPFVPPVHVMAQARDQQGWCA' A
#
# COMPACT_ATOMS: atom_id res chain seq x y z
N MET A 1 -15.80 -17.15 17.79
CA MET A 1 -16.08 -15.71 17.87
C MET A 1 -14.83 -15.00 17.37
N THR A 2 -14.85 -14.50 16.15
CA THR A 2 -13.74 -13.71 15.59
C THR A 2 -14.04 -12.25 15.90
N GLU A 3 -13.62 -11.79 17.08
CA GLU A 3 -13.62 -10.36 17.37
C GLU A 3 -12.76 -9.69 16.29
N THR A 4 -13.40 -8.90 15.43
CA THR A 4 -12.72 -8.03 14.49
C THR A 4 -11.93 -7.03 15.32
N ARG A 5 -10.61 -7.25 15.42
CA ARG A 5 -9.69 -6.30 16.06
C ARG A 5 -9.78 -4.97 15.33
N ASP A 6 -10.08 -3.90 16.06
CA ASP A 6 -10.46 -2.62 15.49
C ASP A 6 -9.25 -1.84 14.96
N THR A 7 -8.04 -2.19 15.40
CA THR A 7 -6.82 -1.50 15.00
C THR A 7 -5.69 -2.45 14.56
N LEU A 8 -4.87 -2.00 13.61
CA LEU A 8 -3.66 -2.75 13.20
C LEU A 8 -2.76 -3.05 14.41
N ASP A 9 -2.69 -2.12 15.37
CA ASP A 9 -1.78 -2.24 16.49
C ASP A 9 -2.18 -3.37 17.45
N GLU A 10 -3.48 -3.57 17.63
CA GLU A 10 -4.00 -4.75 18.33
C GLU A 10 -3.58 -6.02 17.61
N LEU A 11 -3.71 -6.08 16.27
CA LEU A 11 -3.33 -7.26 15.50
C LEU A 11 -1.83 -7.57 15.59
N LEU A 12 -0.97 -6.56 15.46
CA LEU A 12 0.48 -6.71 15.58
C LEU A 12 0.93 -7.04 17.02
N SER A 13 0.08 -6.74 18.01
CA SER A 13 0.33 -7.09 19.40
C SER A 13 -0.06 -8.53 19.73
N ASP A 14 -0.85 -9.18 18.88
CA ASP A 14 -1.33 -10.54 19.09
C ASP A 14 -0.20 -11.57 19.17
N PRO A 15 -0.20 -12.48 20.15
CA PRO A 15 0.81 -13.53 20.25
C PRO A 15 0.88 -14.45 19.02
N LEU A 16 -0.27 -14.86 18.46
CA LEU A 16 -0.31 -15.73 17.28
C LEU A 16 0.26 -15.01 16.06
N ILE A 17 -0.10 -13.74 15.88
CA ILE A 17 0.42 -12.93 14.78
C ILE A 17 1.94 -12.73 14.92
N LYS A 18 2.44 -12.43 16.12
CA LYS A 18 3.88 -12.29 16.37
C LYS A 18 4.67 -13.54 15.99
N LEU A 19 4.14 -14.73 16.33
CA LEU A 19 4.78 -16.00 15.95
C LEU A 19 4.85 -16.19 14.42
N VAL A 20 3.78 -15.83 13.70
CA VAL A 20 3.76 -15.88 12.23
C VAL A 20 4.76 -14.88 11.64
N MET A 21 4.82 -13.68 12.20
CA MET A 21 5.76 -12.64 11.78
C MET A 21 7.21 -13.06 12.00
N GLU A 22 7.53 -13.65 13.16
CA GLU A 22 8.87 -14.19 13.43
C GLU A 22 9.26 -15.29 12.45
N ARG A 23 8.35 -16.25 12.19
CA ARG A 23 8.55 -17.32 11.21
C ARG A 23 8.90 -16.74 9.83
N ASP A 24 8.19 -15.71 9.42
CA ASP A 24 8.33 -15.07 8.10
C ASP A 24 9.38 -13.93 8.11
N ARG A 25 10.09 -13.74 9.24
CA ARG A 25 11.11 -12.69 9.46
C ARG A 25 10.61 -11.26 9.22
N VAL A 26 9.34 -11.02 9.52
CA VAL A 26 8.70 -9.71 9.42
C VAL A 26 8.71 -9.03 10.78
N ARG A 27 9.08 -7.74 10.86
CA ARG A 27 8.97 -6.96 12.09
C ARG A 27 7.67 -6.13 12.11
N PRO A 28 7.01 -5.97 13.27
CA PRO A 28 5.83 -5.10 13.41
C PRO A 28 6.06 -3.68 12.92
N ASP A 29 7.24 -3.11 13.18
CA ASP A 29 7.58 -1.75 12.77
C ASP A 29 7.66 -1.59 11.25
N ASP A 30 8.09 -2.63 10.53
CA ASP A 30 8.14 -2.62 9.08
C ASP A 30 6.72 -2.58 8.48
N VAL A 31 5.79 -3.34 9.08
CA VAL A 31 4.38 -3.34 8.67
C VAL A 31 3.74 -1.97 8.90
N ARG A 32 3.98 -1.36 10.07
CA ARG A 32 3.50 0.00 10.38
C ARG A 32 4.04 1.03 9.38
N MET A 33 5.34 0.99 9.09
CA MET A 33 5.98 1.87 8.12
C MET A 33 5.37 1.71 6.71
N LEU A 34 5.18 0.47 6.26
CA LEU A 34 4.60 0.18 4.95
C LEU A 34 3.15 0.67 4.83
N LEU A 35 2.35 0.48 5.89
CA LEU A 35 0.99 1.00 5.93
C LEU A 35 0.97 2.53 5.84
N GLU A 36 1.81 3.22 6.60
CA GLU A 36 1.89 4.68 6.56
C GLU A 36 2.33 5.18 5.18
N ARG A 37 3.28 4.49 4.53
CA ARG A 37 3.65 4.79 3.14
C ARG A 37 2.50 4.55 2.16
N ALA A 38 1.70 3.50 2.36
CA ALA A 38 0.52 3.24 1.54
C ALA A 38 -0.55 4.32 1.73
N ARG A 39 -0.83 4.73 2.97
CA ARG A 39 -1.75 5.84 3.28
C ARG A 39 -1.30 7.15 2.64
N ARG A 40 -0.01 7.49 2.70
CA ARG A 40 0.53 8.68 2.02
C ARG A 40 0.35 8.63 0.50
N ARG A 41 0.45 7.44 -0.11
CA ARG A 41 0.19 7.25 -1.54
C ARG A 41 -1.30 7.38 -1.87
N ALA A 42 -2.18 6.79 -1.07
CA ALA A 42 -3.63 6.90 -1.26
C ALA A 42 -4.13 8.34 -1.11
N ASN A 43 -3.58 9.10 -0.17
CA ASN A 43 -3.93 10.50 0.05
C ASN A 43 -3.34 11.46 -1.02
N ARG A 44 -2.34 11.03 -1.77
CA ARG A 44 -1.91 11.78 -2.96
C ARG A 44 -2.98 11.58 -4.03
N LYS A 45 -3.66 12.67 -4.41
CA LYS A 45 -4.47 12.68 -5.64
C LYS A 45 -3.61 12.12 -6.77
N PRO A 46 -4.08 11.11 -7.53
CA PRO A 46 -3.32 10.64 -8.68
C PRO A 46 -3.06 11.85 -9.57
N PHE A 47 -1.77 12.13 -9.82
CA PHE A 47 -1.38 13.12 -10.79
C PHE A 47 -1.75 12.55 -12.15
N VAL A 48 -2.94 12.91 -12.63
CA VAL A 48 -3.38 12.62 -13.98
C VAL A 48 -3.04 13.86 -14.80
N PRO A 49 -1.98 13.84 -15.62
CA PRO A 49 -1.69 14.95 -16.51
C PRO A 49 -2.91 15.23 -17.41
N PRO A 50 -3.08 16.48 -17.86
CA PRO A 50 -4.17 16.84 -18.77
C PRO A 50 -4.22 15.93 -19.99
N VAL A 51 -5.43 15.64 -20.49
CA VAL A 51 -5.68 14.70 -21.59
C VAL A 51 -4.81 14.99 -22.83
N HIS A 52 -4.55 16.26 -23.15
CA HIS A 52 -3.73 16.63 -24.30
C HIS A 52 -2.25 16.22 -24.15
N VAL A 53 -1.72 16.15 -22.92
CA VAL A 53 -0.36 15.67 -22.64
C VAL A 53 -0.28 14.15 -22.82
N MET A 54 -1.34 13.42 -22.41
CA MET A 54 -1.44 11.96 -22.58
C MET A 54 -1.58 11.57 -24.06
N ALA A 55 -2.38 12.31 -24.83
CA ALA A 55 -2.56 12.07 -26.26
C ALA A 55 -1.25 12.26 -27.04
N GLN A 56 -0.53 13.35 -26.78
CA GLN A 56 0.76 13.63 -27.43
C GLN A 56 1.84 12.59 -27.08
N ALA A 57 1.80 12.04 -25.86
CA ALA A 57 2.72 10.99 -25.43
C ALA A 57 2.44 9.63 -26.10
N ARG A 58 1.18 9.33 -26.43
CA ARG A 58 0.79 8.14 -27.20
C ARG A 58 1.31 8.20 -28.64
N ASP A 59 1.13 9.34 -29.29
CA ASP A 59 1.57 9.56 -30.67
C ASP A 59 3.10 9.49 -30.81
N GLN A 60 3.84 9.99 -29.82
CA GLN A 60 5.31 9.97 -29.83
C GLN A 60 5.91 8.58 -29.51
N GLN A 61 5.19 7.73 -28.79
CA GLN A 61 5.66 6.40 -28.38
C GLN A 61 5.23 5.29 -29.34
N GLY A 62 4.55 5.63 -30.44
CA GLY A 62 4.11 4.66 -31.45
C GLY A 62 3.14 3.60 -30.91
N TRP A 63 2.47 3.88 -29.77
CA TRP A 63 1.50 2.98 -29.16
C TRP A 63 0.11 3.19 -29.77
N CYS A 64 0.03 2.92 -31.07
CA CYS A 64 -1.22 2.83 -31.80
C CYS A 64 -1.25 1.49 -32.54
N ALA A 65 -2.11 0.58 -32.06
CA ALA A 65 -2.79 -0.45 -32.87
C ALA A 65 -4.29 -0.18 -32.74
#